data_AF-A0A0H4WYH3-F1
#
_entry.id   AF-A0A0H4WYH3-F1
#
_cell.length_a   1.000
_cell.length_b   1.000
_cell.length_c   1.000
_cell.angle_alpha   90.00
_cell.angle_beta   90.00
_cell.angle_gamma   90.00
#
_symmetry.space_group_name_H-M   'P 1'
#
loop_
_entity.id
_entity.type
_entity.pdbx_description
1 polymer ?
#
loop_
_entity_poly.entity_id
_entity_poly.type
_entity_poly.pdbx_seq_one_letter_code
_entity_poly.pdbx_strand_id
1 'polypeptide(L)'
;MERNGREACPPELAAQLREVDRLRRSGRYATALALARTLAEAHPRQARVLMELAQTLAIWGEVPEEALAWYERVLTLAPGHLTSRLYRALALCRLGRHEEAVADFDTLVGSGYRKALVLHMKRAEALEALGRDEAAERDWTLALEESPGNPWLLQQRAAARARLGRLDDAAKDLTEALASQSGDDVDPELLHARGVVRERQGDLDGARADFEAGLAAFREGDPLALLDALREGTMRKP
;
A
#
# COMPACT_ATOMS: atom_id res chain seq x y z
N MET A 1 -37.04 0.41 -4.55
CA MET A 1 -35.79 -0.33 -4.25
C MET A 1 -34.63 0.48 -4.81
N GLU A 2 -33.99 1.25 -3.94
CA GLU A 2 -32.97 2.24 -4.26
C GLU A 2 -31.62 1.56 -4.52
N ARG A 3 -31.19 1.52 -5.77
CA ARG A 3 -29.80 1.16 -6.10
C ARG A 3 -28.96 2.43 -6.06
N ASN A 4 -28.07 2.50 -5.06
CA ASN A 4 -26.83 3.29 -5.05
C ASN A 4 -26.80 4.75 -4.54
N GLY A 5 -27.73 5.27 -3.73
CA GLY A 5 -27.50 6.51 -2.95
C GLY A 5 -26.90 7.71 -3.72
N ARG A 6 -27.10 7.74 -5.05
CA ARG A 6 -26.58 8.74 -5.96
C ARG A 6 -27.72 9.72 -6.15
N GLU A 7 -27.83 10.72 -5.28
CA GLU A 7 -28.32 11.99 -5.79
C GLU A 7 -27.43 12.33 -6.98
N ALA A 8 -28.02 12.38 -8.16
CA ALA A 8 -27.30 12.74 -9.37
C ALA A 8 -26.64 14.09 -9.12
N CYS A 9 -25.33 14.17 -9.36
CA CYS A 9 -24.61 15.43 -9.20
C CYS A 9 -25.30 16.49 -10.05
N PRO A 10 -25.77 17.60 -9.47
CA PRO A 10 -26.35 18.70 -10.21
C PRO A 10 -25.43 19.08 -11.40
N PRO A 11 -25.96 19.27 -12.61
CA PRO A 11 -25.17 19.63 -13.78
C PRO A 11 -24.28 20.86 -13.55
N GLU A 12 -24.75 21.78 -12.71
CA GLU A 12 -24.05 23.01 -12.31
C GLU A 12 -22.76 22.69 -11.54
N LEU A 13 -22.80 21.68 -10.67
CA LEU A 13 -21.63 21.24 -9.90
C LEU A 13 -20.63 20.45 -10.73
N ALA A 14 -21.07 19.82 -11.82
CA ALA A 14 -20.18 19.00 -12.65
C ALA A 14 -19.00 19.80 -13.23
N ALA A 15 -19.22 21.06 -13.61
CA ALA A 15 -18.15 21.93 -14.10
C ALA A 15 -17.14 22.28 -13.00
N GLN A 16 -17.63 22.64 -11.82
CA GLN A 16 -16.80 23.03 -10.68
C GLN A 16 -16.00 21.84 -10.13
N LEU A 17 -16.59 20.63 -10.07
CA LEU A 17 -15.89 19.42 -9.63
C LEU A 17 -14.83 18.96 -10.64
N ARG A 18 -15.09 19.10 -11.95
CA ARG A 18 -14.05 18.88 -12.97
C ARG A 18 -12.90 19.87 -12.81
N GLU A 19 -13.18 21.11 -12.44
CA GLU A 19 -12.14 22.10 -12.18
C GLU A 19 -11.30 21.74 -10.94
N VAL A 20 -11.91 21.28 -9.84
CA VAL A 20 -11.17 20.77 -8.67
C VAL A 20 -10.21 19.65 -9.07
N ASP A 21 -10.68 18.64 -9.82
CA ASP A 21 -9.85 17.52 -10.27
C ASP A 21 -8.74 17.98 -11.22
N ARG A 22 -9.03 18.92 -12.12
CA ARG A 22 -8.02 19.51 -13.03
C ARG A 22 -6.93 20.24 -12.25
N LEU A 23 -7.30 21.11 -11.30
CA LEU A 23 -6.37 21.85 -10.45
C LEU A 23 -5.50 20.89 -9.62
N ARG A 24 -6.10 19.83 -9.07
CA ARG A 24 -5.39 18.79 -8.33
C ARG A 24 -4.38 18.06 -9.21
N ARG A 25 -4.76 17.64 -10.42
CA ARG A 25 -3.84 16.99 -11.37
C ARG A 25 -2.73 17.91 -11.88
N SER A 26 -2.98 19.21 -11.97
CA SER A 26 -1.96 20.21 -12.35
C SER A 26 -1.06 20.64 -11.19
N GLY A 27 -1.13 19.99 -10.03
CA GLY A 27 -0.34 20.33 -8.84
C GLY A 27 -0.75 21.63 -8.13
N ARG A 28 -1.87 22.26 -8.54
CA ARG A 28 -2.38 23.51 -7.95
C ARG A 28 -3.28 23.22 -6.76
N TYR A 29 -2.73 22.49 -5.80
CA TYR A 29 -3.50 21.89 -4.72
C TYR A 29 -4.11 22.91 -3.75
N ALA A 30 -3.42 24.00 -3.44
CA ALA A 30 -3.97 25.07 -2.60
C ALA A 30 -5.27 25.65 -3.20
N THR A 31 -5.27 25.90 -4.52
CA THR A 31 -6.45 26.39 -5.23
C THR A 31 -7.55 25.32 -5.30
N ALA A 32 -7.18 24.06 -5.54
CA ALA A 32 -8.13 22.95 -5.55
C ALA A 32 -8.82 22.79 -4.19
N LEU A 33 -8.06 22.90 -3.09
CA LEU A 33 -8.56 22.78 -1.73
C LEU A 33 -9.51 23.92 -1.37
N ALA A 34 -9.13 25.16 -1.69
CA ALA A 34 -9.98 26.33 -1.47
C ALA A 34 -11.32 26.18 -2.20
N LEU A 35 -11.30 25.82 -3.48
CA LEU A 35 -12.51 25.59 -4.26
C LEU A 35 -13.36 24.45 -3.69
N ALA A 36 -12.74 23.32 -3.36
CA ALA A 36 -13.45 22.17 -2.78
C ALA A 36 -14.11 22.50 -1.44
N ARG A 37 -13.47 23.30 -0.58
CA ARG A 37 -14.05 23.79 0.69
C ARG A 37 -15.28 24.66 0.46
N THR A 38 -15.19 25.66 -0.43
CA THR A 38 -16.33 26.52 -0.78
C THR A 38 -17.51 25.70 -1.31
N LEU A 39 -17.25 24.70 -2.16
CA LEU A 39 -18.30 23.82 -2.66
C LEU A 39 -18.91 22.98 -1.53
N ALA A 40 -18.10 22.44 -0.61
CA ALA A 40 -18.58 21.64 0.50
C ALA A 40 -19.43 22.45 1.50
N GLU A 41 -19.10 23.72 1.70
CA GLU A 41 -19.90 24.66 2.51
C GLU A 41 -21.26 24.96 1.86
N ALA A 42 -21.27 25.19 0.54
CA ALA A 42 -22.50 25.44 -0.21
C ALA A 42 -23.38 24.19 -0.38
N HIS A 43 -22.77 22.99 -0.40
CA HIS A 43 -23.45 21.72 -0.65
C HIS A 43 -23.10 20.65 0.40
N PRO A 44 -23.46 20.87 1.68
CA PRO A 44 -22.98 20.06 2.82
C PRO A 44 -23.58 18.65 2.91
N ARG A 45 -24.51 18.31 2.01
CA ARG A 45 -25.14 16.98 1.87
C ARG A 45 -24.81 16.29 0.54
N GLN A 46 -24.03 16.93 -0.34
CA GLN A 46 -23.66 16.33 -1.61
C GLN A 46 -22.42 15.44 -1.44
N ALA A 47 -22.63 14.12 -1.33
CA ALA A 47 -21.57 13.14 -1.12
C ALA A 47 -20.37 13.27 -2.09
N ARG A 48 -20.63 13.61 -3.37
CA ARG A 48 -19.56 13.80 -4.35
C ARG A 48 -18.67 15.00 -4.04
N VAL A 49 -19.25 16.12 -3.61
CA VAL A 49 -18.49 17.34 -3.27
C VAL A 49 -17.62 17.09 -2.04
N LEU A 50 -18.21 16.49 -1.01
CA LEU A 50 -17.50 16.12 0.21
C LEU A 50 -16.34 15.15 -0.07
N MET A 51 -16.54 14.21 -1.01
CA MET A 51 -15.50 13.28 -1.44
C MET A 51 -14.32 13.98 -2.15
N GLU A 52 -14.57 14.95 -3.04
CA GLU A 52 -13.47 15.71 -3.68
C GLU A 52 -12.68 16.54 -2.67
N LEU A 53 -13.34 17.12 -1.65
CA LEU A 53 -12.66 17.80 -0.55
C LEU A 53 -11.77 16.83 0.25
N ALA A 54 -12.34 15.71 0.69
CA ALA A 54 -11.61 14.69 1.45
C ALA A 54 -10.38 14.17 0.68
N GLN A 55 -10.54 13.92 -0.62
CA GLN A 55 -9.44 13.47 -1.48
C GLN A 55 -8.35 14.53 -1.64
N THR A 56 -8.73 15.80 -1.77
CA THR A 56 -7.77 16.90 -1.91
C THR A 56 -6.97 17.10 -0.61
N LEU A 57 -7.64 17.01 0.55
CA LEU A 57 -6.99 17.03 1.86
C LEU A 57 -6.03 15.85 2.04
N ALA A 58 -6.44 14.63 1.69
CA ALA A 58 -5.62 13.43 1.85
C ALA A 58 -4.36 13.41 0.95
N ILE A 59 -4.42 14.00 -0.24
CA ILE A 59 -3.30 14.00 -1.19
C ILE A 59 -2.31 15.13 -0.90
N TRP A 60 -2.78 16.30 -0.45
CA TRP A 60 -1.92 17.48 -0.36
C TRP A 60 -1.93 18.21 0.98
N GLY A 61 -3.03 18.13 1.74
CA GLY A 61 -3.08 18.80 3.03
C GLY A 61 -2.11 18.20 4.06
N GLU A 62 -1.65 16.95 3.85
CA GLU A 62 -0.98 16.13 4.87
C GLU A 62 -1.74 16.12 6.21
N VAL A 63 -3.07 16.34 6.16
CA VAL A 63 -3.97 16.29 7.32
C VAL A 63 -4.88 15.07 7.19
N PRO A 64 -4.34 13.84 7.34
CA PRO A 64 -5.14 12.63 7.24
C PRO A 64 -6.31 12.63 8.25
N GLU A 65 -6.17 13.28 9.41
CA GLU A 65 -7.22 13.47 10.40
C GLU A 65 -8.39 14.30 9.87
N GLU A 66 -8.11 15.42 9.18
CA GLU A 66 -9.18 16.26 8.63
C GLU A 66 -9.90 15.54 7.50
N ALA A 67 -9.15 14.88 6.61
CA ALA A 67 -9.71 14.09 5.51
C ALA A 67 -10.63 12.96 6.03
N LEU A 68 -10.27 12.33 7.15
CA LEU A 68 -11.02 11.24 7.75
C LEU A 68 -12.47 11.67 8.09
N ALA A 69 -12.64 12.81 8.75
CA ALA A 69 -13.95 13.34 9.12
C ALA A 69 -14.85 13.55 7.90
N TRP A 70 -14.27 13.99 6.77
CA TRP A 70 -15.01 14.15 5.53
C TRP A 70 -15.39 12.81 4.88
N TYR A 71 -14.51 11.79 4.93
CA TYR A 71 -14.87 10.46 4.45
C TYR A 71 -15.98 9.82 5.28
N GLU A 72 -15.93 9.96 6.61
CA GLU A 72 -17.00 9.51 7.50
C GLU A 72 -18.33 10.17 7.16
N ARG A 73 -18.33 11.49 6.93
CA ARG A 73 -19.53 12.22 6.52
C ARG A 73 -20.09 11.72 5.19
N VAL A 74 -19.23 11.42 4.20
CA VAL A 74 -19.67 10.80 2.94
C VAL A 74 -20.29 9.43 3.20
N LEU A 75 -19.71 8.61 4.06
CA LEU A 75 -20.21 7.27 4.35
C LEU A 75 -21.50 7.28 5.20
N THR A 76 -21.73 8.33 6.00
CA THR A 76 -23.03 8.57 6.66
C THR A 76 -24.13 8.88 5.63
N LEU A 77 -23.82 9.68 4.60
CA LEU A 77 -24.79 10.03 3.55
C LEU A 77 -24.97 8.91 2.51
N ALA A 78 -23.90 8.19 2.21
CA ALA A 78 -23.86 7.14 1.22
C ALA A 78 -23.02 5.94 1.72
N PRO A 79 -23.60 5.05 2.56
CA PRO A 79 -22.89 3.91 3.14
C PRO A 79 -22.27 2.94 2.12
N GLY A 80 -22.86 2.86 0.92
CA GLY A 80 -22.36 2.06 -0.20
C GLY A 80 -21.25 2.71 -1.02
N HIS A 81 -20.74 3.90 -0.64
CA HIS A 81 -19.73 4.62 -1.42
C HIS A 81 -18.33 4.01 -1.26
N LEU A 82 -18.05 2.94 -2.03
CA LEU A 82 -16.82 2.14 -1.94
C LEU A 82 -15.54 2.97 -2.08
N THR A 83 -15.53 3.99 -2.95
CA THR A 83 -14.36 4.85 -3.13
C THR A 83 -14.01 5.63 -1.86
N SER A 84 -15.02 6.15 -1.15
CA SER A 84 -14.77 6.86 0.12
C SER A 84 -14.32 5.91 1.21
N ARG A 85 -14.85 4.68 1.22
CA ARG A 85 -14.40 3.63 2.13
C ARG A 85 -12.93 3.28 1.90
N LEU A 86 -12.50 3.13 0.65
CA LEU A 86 -11.09 2.90 0.33
C LEU A 86 -10.20 4.04 0.85
N TYR A 87 -10.56 5.28 0.54
CA TYR A 87 -9.74 6.40 0.97
C TYR A 87 -9.77 6.63 2.49
N ARG A 88 -10.88 6.29 3.16
CA ARG A 88 -10.94 6.25 4.63
C ARG A 88 -9.94 5.22 5.18
N ALA A 89 -9.95 4.00 4.65
CA ALA A 89 -8.99 2.96 5.04
C ALA A 89 -7.53 3.42 4.87
N LEU A 90 -7.21 4.04 3.72
CA LEU A 90 -5.87 4.56 3.47
C LEU A 90 -5.47 5.70 4.43
N ALA A 91 -6.40 6.59 4.78
CA ALA A 91 -6.17 7.63 5.77
C ALA A 91 -5.95 7.01 7.17
N LEU A 92 -6.76 6.02 7.55
CA LEU A 92 -6.62 5.27 8.80
C LEU A 92 -5.25 4.56 8.90
N CYS A 93 -4.77 3.94 7.82
CA CYS A 93 -3.42 3.37 7.78
C CYS A 93 -2.33 4.40 8.06
N ARG A 94 -2.42 5.60 7.47
CA ARG A 94 -1.45 6.69 7.72
C ARG A 94 -1.49 7.20 9.16
N LEU A 95 -2.65 7.11 9.80
CA LEU A 95 -2.87 7.48 11.20
C LEU A 95 -2.49 6.37 12.19
N GLY A 96 -2.01 5.20 11.72
CA GLY A 96 -1.74 4.05 12.56
C GLY A 96 -3.00 3.33 13.09
N ARG A 97 -4.19 3.71 12.62
CA ARG A 97 -5.49 3.11 13.03
C ARG A 97 -5.79 1.86 12.18
N HIS A 98 -4.91 0.88 12.27
CA HIS A 98 -4.90 -0.26 11.36
C HIS A 98 -6.11 -1.19 11.51
N GLU A 99 -6.65 -1.42 12.72
CA GLU A 99 -7.88 -2.23 12.90
C GLU A 99 -9.06 -1.68 12.10
N GLU A 100 -9.28 -0.36 12.16
CA GLU A 100 -10.40 0.30 11.48
C GLU A 100 -10.17 0.28 9.96
N ALA A 101 -8.93 0.43 9.52
CA ALA A 101 -8.58 0.31 8.10
C ALA A 101 -8.87 -1.10 7.57
N VAL A 102 -8.51 -2.16 8.32
CA VAL A 102 -8.79 -3.55 7.94
C VAL A 102 -10.29 -3.79 7.82
N ALA A 103 -11.11 -3.29 8.75
CA ALA A 103 -12.57 -3.42 8.67
C ALA A 103 -13.16 -2.79 7.38
N ASP A 104 -12.61 -1.65 6.95
CA ASP A 104 -13.00 -1.04 5.68
C ASP A 104 -12.54 -1.85 4.47
N PHE A 105 -11.32 -2.38 4.50
CA PHE A 105 -10.81 -3.24 3.43
C PHE A 105 -11.61 -4.54 3.32
N ASP A 106 -12.01 -5.15 4.44
CA ASP A 106 -12.84 -6.36 4.44
C ASP A 106 -14.19 -6.12 3.78
N THR A 107 -14.81 -4.98 4.05
CA THR A 107 -16.05 -4.57 3.38
C THR A 107 -15.84 -4.38 1.87
N LEU A 108 -14.69 -3.83 1.45
CA LEU A 108 -14.36 -3.66 0.03
C LEU A 108 -14.15 -5.01 -0.67
N VAL A 109 -13.45 -5.94 -0.03
CA VAL A 109 -13.26 -7.31 -0.55
C VAL A 109 -14.60 -8.01 -0.72
N GLY A 110 -15.48 -7.94 0.28
CA GLY A 110 -16.84 -8.51 0.20
C GLY A 110 -17.73 -7.90 -0.89
N SER A 111 -17.41 -6.69 -1.37
CA SER A 111 -18.15 -5.99 -2.43
C SER A 111 -17.69 -6.30 -3.86
N GLY A 112 -16.60 -7.06 -4.03
CA GLY A 112 -15.99 -7.30 -5.35
C GLY A 112 -15.36 -6.04 -5.95
N TYR A 113 -14.72 -5.20 -5.13
CA TYR A 113 -14.11 -3.95 -5.57
C TYR A 113 -13.05 -4.19 -6.67
N ARG A 114 -13.19 -3.50 -7.82
CA ARG A 114 -12.43 -3.78 -9.06
C ARG A 114 -10.91 -3.64 -8.94
N LYS A 115 -10.38 -2.81 -8.01
CA LYS A 115 -8.92 -2.63 -7.87
C LYS A 115 -8.35 -3.64 -6.86
N ALA A 116 -8.45 -4.92 -7.19
CA ALA A 116 -8.06 -6.03 -6.31
C ALA A 116 -6.60 -5.93 -5.86
N LEU A 117 -5.66 -5.70 -6.80
CA LEU A 117 -4.22 -5.61 -6.49
C LEU A 117 -3.91 -4.59 -5.36
N VAL A 118 -4.25 -3.31 -5.57
CA VAL A 118 -3.96 -2.24 -4.58
C VAL A 118 -4.70 -2.46 -3.26
N LEU A 119 -5.91 -3.01 -3.32
CA LEU A 119 -6.69 -3.35 -2.14
C LEU A 119 -5.98 -4.40 -1.28
N HIS A 120 -5.56 -5.52 -1.89
CA HIS A 120 -4.85 -6.58 -1.18
C HIS A 120 -3.50 -6.11 -0.65
N MET A 121 -2.73 -5.35 -1.44
CA MET A 121 -1.46 -4.79 -0.96
C MET A 121 -1.65 -3.92 0.29
N LYS A 122 -2.62 -3.00 0.26
CA LYS A 122 -2.83 -2.07 1.38
C LYS A 122 -3.48 -2.70 2.60
N ARG A 123 -4.30 -3.74 2.41
CA ARG A 123 -4.81 -4.54 3.52
C ARG A 123 -3.71 -5.39 4.14
N ALA A 124 -2.84 -6.00 3.34
CA ALA A 124 -1.69 -6.76 3.83
C ALA A 124 -0.79 -5.90 4.71
N GLU A 125 -0.34 -4.72 4.25
CA GLU A 125 0.47 -3.78 5.04
C GLU A 125 -0.19 -3.45 6.40
N ALA A 126 -1.51 -3.21 6.40
CA ALA A 126 -2.24 -2.93 7.63
C ALA A 126 -2.33 -4.15 8.55
N LEU A 127 -2.48 -5.36 8.01
CA LEU A 127 -2.50 -6.61 8.77
C LEU A 127 -1.13 -6.93 9.38
N GLU A 128 -0.04 -6.65 8.67
CA GLU A 128 1.34 -6.80 9.17
C GLU A 128 1.62 -5.85 10.34
N ALA A 129 1.16 -4.60 10.24
CA ALA A 129 1.26 -3.64 11.34
C ALA A 129 0.52 -4.10 12.61
N LEU A 130 -0.48 -4.97 12.46
CA LEU A 130 -1.21 -5.61 13.55
C LEU A 130 -0.64 -6.96 13.99
N GLY A 131 0.46 -7.42 13.39
CA GLY A 131 1.04 -8.74 13.63
C GLY A 131 0.18 -9.90 13.14
N ARG A 132 -0.78 -9.65 12.24
CA ARG A 132 -1.69 -10.68 11.67
C ARG A 132 -1.07 -11.26 10.40
N ASP A 133 0.12 -11.84 10.54
CA ASP A 133 0.97 -12.25 9.41
C ASP A 133 0.33 -13.32 8.52
N GLU A 134 -0.46 -14.26 9.05
CA GLU A 134 -1.14 -15.25 8.21
C GLU A 134 -2.22 -14.63 7.32
N ALA A 135 -2.86 -13.56 7.77
CA ALA A 135 -3.84 -12.85 6.96
C ALA A 135 -3.13 -11.98 5.91
N ALA A 136 -2.02 -11.34 6.28
CA ALA A 136 -1.18 -10.58 5.36
C ALA A 136 -0.60 -11.46 4.23
N GLU A 137 -0.06 -12.64 4.55
CA GLU A 137 0.45 -13.59 3.54
C GLU A 137 -0.63 -13.97 2.52
N ARG A 138 -1.88 -14.17 2.97
CA ARG A 138 -3.01 -14.46 2.06
C ARG A 138 -3.25 -13.29 1.12
N ASP A 139 -3.24 -12.06 1.61
CA ASP A 139 -3.40 -10.88 0.75
C ASP A 139 -2.23 -10.68 -0.21
N TRP A 140 -0.99 -10.90 0.24
CA TRP A 140 0.16 -10.86 -0.68
C TRP A 140 0.05 -11.94 -1.77
N THR A 141 -0.50 -13.11 -1.43
CA THR A 141 -0.79 -14.15 -2.41
C THR A 141 -1.85 -13.72 -3.42
N LEU A 142 -2.95 -13.12 -2.98
CA LEU A 142 -3.98 -12.57 -3.87
C LEU A 142 -3.44 -11.43 -4.74
N ALA A 143 -2.57 -10.58 -4.22
CA ALA A 143 -1.89 -9.55 -5.01
C ALA A 143 -0.98 -10.17 -6.09
N LEU A 144 -0.29 -11.27 -5.79
CA LEU A 144 0.54 -12.00 -6.75
C LEU A 144 -0.28 -12.71 -7.82
N GLU A 145 -1.52 -13.12 -7.54
CA GLU A 145 -2.42 -13.67 -8.58
C GLU A 145 -2.74 -12.61 -9.66
N GLU A 146 -2.86 -11.33 -9.26
CA GLU A 146 -3.09 -10.21 -10.19
C GLU A 146 -1.82 -9.76 -10.93
N SER A 147 -0.64 -9.94 -10.32
CA SER A 147 0.66 -9.60 -10.93
C SER A 147 1.69 -10.70 -10.68
N PRO A 148 1.60 -11.85 -11.37
CA PRO A 148 2.52 -12.96 -11.17
C PRO A 148 3.98 -12.57 -11.43
N GLY A 149 4.89 -13.08 -10.60
CA GLY A 149 6.33 -12.87 -10.74
C GLY A 149 6.81 -11.45 -10.42
N ASN A 150 5.97 -10.58 -9.85
CA ASN A 150 6.40 -9.24 -9.42
C ASN A 150 7.39 -9.35 -8.25
N PRO A 151 8.68 -8.95 -8.42
CA PRO A 151 9.71 -9.15 -7.40
C PRO A 151 9.39 -8.47 -6.08
N TRP A 152 8.79 -7.28 -6.12
CA TRP A 152 8.40 -6.53 -4.93
C TRP A 152 7.32 -7.27 -4.13
N LEU A 153 6.29 -7.80 -4.81
CA LEU A 153 5.23 -8.57 -4.14
C LEU A 153 5.75 -9.90 -3.56
N LEU A 154 6.65 -10.57 -4.28
CA LEU A 154 7.32 -11.78 -3.80
C LEU A 154 8.14 -11.50 -2.54
N GLN A 155 8.87 -10.39 -2.50
CA GLN A 155 9.60 -9.93 -1.31
C GLN A 155 8.67 -9.66 -0.12
N GLN A 156 7.54 -8.98 -0.33
CA GLN A 156 6.56 -8.72 0.74
C GLN A 156 5.98 -10.03 1.30
N ARG A 157 5.59 -10.97 0.43
CA ARG A 157 5.10 -12.29 0.86
C ARG A 157 6.19 -13.08 1.60
N ALA A 158 7.43 -13.03 1.12
CA ALA A 158 8.56 -13.68 1.76
C ALA A 158 8.80 -13.12 3.17
N ALA A 159 8.70 -11.80 3.36
CA ALA A 159 8.84 -11.17 4.67
C ALA A 159 7.75 -11.66 5.64
N ALA A 160 6.49 -11.70 5.21
CA ALA A 160 5.39 -12.26 6.00
C ALA A 160 5.62 -13.75 6.37
N ARG A 161 6.02 -14.57 5.40
CA ARG A 161 6.36 -15.99 5.61
C ARG A 161 7.52 -16.17 6.57
N ALA A 162 8.54 -15.33 6.49
CA ALA A 162 9.68 -15.35 7.38
C ALA A 162 9.25 -15.03 8.82
N ARG A 163 8.34 -14.07 9.05
CA ARG A 163 7.80 -13.79 10.40
C ARG A 163 7.00 -14.97 10.95
N LEU A 164 6.28 -15.69 10.09
CA LEU A 164 5.58 -16.94 10.42
C LEU A 164 6.49 -18.17 10.61
N GLY A 165 7.81 -18.03 10.41
CA GLY A 165 8.75 -19.15 10.47
C GLY A 165 8.69 -20.10 9.27
N ARG A 166 7.97 -19.75 8.20
CA ARG A 166 7.89 -20.51 6.94
C ARG A 166 9.10 -20.19 6.06
N LEU A 167 10.29 -20.49 6.57
CA LEU A 167 11.53 -20.03 5.98
C LEU A 167 11.78 -20.62 4.58
N ASP A 168 11.42 -21.89 4.36
CA ASP A 168 11.57 -22.53 3.04
C ASP A 168 10.74 -21.84 1.96
N ASP A 169 9.52 -21.44 2.29
CA ASP A 169 8.64 -20.75 1.34
C ASP A 169 9.05 -19.29 1.13
N ALA A 170 9.60 -18.64 2.16
CA ALA A 170 10.20 -17.30 2.02
C ALA A 170 11.44 -17.34 1.10
N ALA A 171 12.31 -18.33 1.27
CA ALA A 171 13.50 -18.50 0.43
C ALA A 171 13.13 -18.81 -1.04
N LYS A 172 12.05 -19.58 -1.28
CA LYS A 172 11.51 -19.81 -2.62
C LYS A 172 11.04 -18.51 -3.26
N ASP A 173 10.24 -17.71 -2.57
CA ASP A 173 9.73 -16.43 -3.08
C ASP A 173 10.87 -15.48 -3.46
N LEU A 174 11.88 -15.35 -2.60
CA LEU A 174 13.05 -14.49 -2.86
C LEU A 174 13.91 -15.03 -4.01
N THR A 175 14.01 -16.35 -4.15
CA THR A 175 14.69 -16.96 -5.29
C THR A 175 13.93 -16.72 -6.59
N GLU A 176 12.60 -16.79 -6.58
CA GLU A 176 11.76 -16.45 -7.73
C GLU A 176 11.90 -14.96 -8.08
N ALA A 177 11.89 -14.07 -7.09
CA ALA A 177 12.07 -12.63 -7.28
C ALA A 177 13.41 -12.27 -7.94
N LEU A 178 14.46 -13.03 -7.60
CA LEU A 178 15.80 -12.90 -8.17
C LEU A 178 15.95 -13.59 -9.53
N ALA A 179 15.13 -14.59 -9.87
CA ALA A 179 15.32 -15.42 -11.06
C ALA A 179 15.19 -14.65 -12.39
N SER A 180 14.42 -13.56 -12.40
CA SER A 180 14.29 -12.67 -13.56
C SER A 180 15.33 -11.56 -13.63
N GLN A 181 16.24 -11.49 -12.66
CA GLN A 181 17.26 -10.45 -12.55
C GLN A 181 18.63 -11.00 -12.94
N SER A 182 19.39 -10.23 -13.71
CA SER A 182 20.72 -10.65 -14.17
C SER A 182 21.64 -9.46 -14.39
N GLY A 183 22.94 -9.66 -14.18
CA GLY A 183 23.94 -8.61 -14.39
C GLY A 183 23.74 -7.43 -13.45
N ASP A 184 23.81 -6.22 -14.00
CA ASP A 184 23.76 -4.97 -13.23
C ASP A 184 22.37 -4.64 -12.66
N ASP A 185 21.33 -5.39 -13.04
CA ASP A 185 19.93 -5.19 -12.62
C ASP A 185 19.55 -5.97 -11.36
N VAL A 186 20.48 -6.72 -10.77
CA VAL A 186 20.19 -7.48 -9.54
C VAL A 186 19.98 -6.52 -8.37
N ASP A 187 18.90 -6.73 -7.62
CA ASP A 187 18.54 -5.95 -6.46
C ASP A 187 19.29 -6.47 -5.21
N PRO A 188 20.24 -5.69 -4.65
CA PRO A 188 20.97 -6.09 -3.46
C PRO A 188 20.07 -6.25 -2.22
N GLU A 189 18.90 -5.62 -2.16
CA GLU A 189 17.95 -5.80 -1.06
C GLU A 189 17.34 -7.19 -1.04
N LEU A 190 17.05 -7.76 -2.21
CA LEU A 190 16.52 -9.14 -2.32
C LEU A 190 17.57 -10.18 -1.93
N LEU A 191 18.84 -9.94 -2.30
CA LEU A 191 19.96 -10.79 -1.88
C LEU A 191 20.14 -10.72 -0.36
N HIS A 192 20.15 -9.52 0.22
CA HIS A 192 20.19 -9.36 1.67
C HIS A 192 19.02 -10.08 2.35
N ALA A 193 17.79 -9.89 1.87
CA ALA A 193 16.61 -10.54 2.43
C ALA A 193 16.70 -12.07 2.37
N ARG A 194 17.20 -12.65 1.27
CA ARG A 194 17.38 -14.10 1.14
C ARG A 194 18.49 -14.61 2.05
N GLY A 195 19.58 -13.85 2.17
CA GLY A 195 20.65 -14.13 3.12
C GLY A 195 20.14 -14.25 4.55
N VAL A 196 19.37 -13.26 5.03
CA VAL A 196 18.75 -13.28 6.36
C VAL A 196 17.82 -14.48 6.56
N VAL A 197 17.03 -14.86 5.55
CA VAL A 197 16.17 -16.05 5.62
C VAL A 197 17.00 -17.33 5.72
N ARG A 198 18.06 -17.46 4.90
CA ARG A 198 18.97 -18.63 4.92
C ARG A 198 19.73 -18.77 6.23
N GLU A 199 20.16 -17.67 6.83
CA GLU A 199 20.75 -17.70 8.18
C GLU A 199 19.79 -18.31 9.20
N ARG A 200 18.52 -17.90 9.15
CA ARG A 200 17.48 -18.44 10.05
C ARG A 200 17.17 -19.90 9.77
N GLN A 201 17.42 -20.39 8.56
CA GLN A 201 17.34 -21.81 8.19
C GLN A 201 18.56 -22.62 8.66
N GLY A 202 19.66 -21.95 9.03
CA GLY A 202 20.95 -22.58 9.29
C GLY A 202 21.80 -22.82 8.04
N ASP A 203 21.38 -22.34 6.86
CA ASP A 203 22.17 -22.36 5.63
C ASP A 203 23.16 -21.18 5.63
N LEU A 204 24.18 -21.28 6.47
CA LEU A 204 25.14 -20.20 6.70
C LEU A 204 26.04 -19.95 5.48
N ASP A 205 26.37 -21.00 4.73
CA ASP A 205 27.13 -20.89 3.48
C ASP A 205 26.32 -20.18 2.40
N GLY A 206 25.05 -20.57 2.21
CA GLY A 206 24.15 -19.92 1.26
C GLY A 206 23.82 -18.48 1.64
N ALA A 207 23.67 -18.19 2.94
CA ALA A 207 23.49 -16.85 3.44
C ALA A 207 24.69 -15.95 3.14
N ARG A 208 25.90 -16.42 3.44
CA ARG A 208 27.13 -15.70 3.15
C ARG A 208 27.29 -15.41 1.66
N ALA A 209 27.00 -16.40 0.81
CA ALA A 209 27.04 -16.23 -0.64
C ALA A 209 26.07 -15.13 -1.12
N ASP A 210 24.87 -15.06 -0.55
CA ASP A 210 23.90 -14.01 -0.86
C ASP A 210 24.39 -12.63 -0.41
N PHE A 211 25.00 -12.51 0.77
CA PHE A 211 25.56 -11.24 1.24
C PHE A 211 26.73 -10.77 0.38
N GLU A 212 27.64 -11.67 -0.02
CA GLU A 212 28.76 -11.37 -0.91
C GLU A 212 28.26 -10.94 -2.31
N ALA A 213 27.25 -11.62 -2.85
CA ALA A 213 26.60 -11.23 -4.10
C ALA A 213 25.91 -9.86 -3.97
N GLY A 214 25.26 -9.59 -2.84
CA GLY A 214 24.61 -8.31 -2.57
C GLY A 214 25.60 -7.15 -2.52
N LEU A 215 26.78 -7.36 -1.92
CA LEU A 215 27.87 -6.37 -1.94
C LEU A 215 28.39 -6.11 -3.36
N ALA A 216 28.48 -7.15 -4.19
CA ALA A 216 28.90 -7.02 -5.58
C ALA A 216 27.84 -6.28 -6.44
N ALA A 217 26.56 -6.41 -6.10
CA ALA A 217 25.45 -5.75 -6.79
C ALA A 217 25.10 -4.34 -6.24
N PHE A 218 25.75 -3.89 -5.15
CA PHE A 218 25.47 -2.61 -4.51
C PHE A 218 25.87 -1.42 -5.40
N ARG A 219 24.98 -0.44 -5.55
CA ARG A 219 25.15 0.73 -6.43
C ARG A 219 25.13 2.05 -5.66
N GLU A 220 25.71 3.07 -6.29
CA GLU A 220 25.64 4.45 -5.79
C GLU A 220 24.18 4.94 -5.80
N GLY A 221 23.63 5.21 -4.61
CA GLY A 221 22.21 5.57 -4.41
C GLY A 221 21.42 4.56 -3.59
N ASP A 222 21.92 3.33 -3.45
CA ASP A 222 21.35 2.35 -2.53
C ASP A 222 21.55 2.80 -1.07
N PRO A 223 20.63 2.45 -0.14
CA PRO A 223 20.72 2.89 1.24
C PRO A 223 22.02 2.43 1.92
N LEU A 224 22.76 3.34 2.57
CA LEU A 224 23.99 2.97 3.28
C LEU A 224 23.77 1.92 4.38
N ALA A 225 22.60 1.92 5.01
CA ALA A 225 22.21 0.89 5.97
C ALA A 225 22.21 -0.53 5.36
N LEU A 226 21.90 -0.66 4.06
CA LEU A 226 21.97 -1.94 3.36
C LEU A 226 23.42 -2.40 3.19
N LEU A 227 24.33 -1.47 2.85
CA LEU A 227 25.76 -1.79 2.73
C LEU A 227 26.33 -2.33 4.04
N ASP A 228 25.97 -1.70 5.16
CA ASP A 228 26.42 -2.14 6.48
C ASP A 228 25.82 -3.51 6.84
N ALA A 229 24.52 -3.73 6.59
CA ALA A 229 23.87 -5.01 6.84
C ALA A 229 24.48 -6.17 6.01
N LEU A 230 24.77 -5.91 4.73
CA LEU A 230 25.46 -6.87 3.86
C LEU A 230 26.86 -7.20 4.37
N ARG A 231 27.65 -6.20 4.81
CA ARG A 231 28.98 -6.41 5.39
C ARG A 231 28.90 -7.23 6.67
N GLU A 232 28.00 -6.88 7.58
CA GLU A 232 27.79 -7.64 8.82
C GLU A 232 27.45 -9.10 8.54
N GLY A 233 26.59 -9.36 7.56
CA GLY A 233 26.23 -10.70 7.12
C GLY A 233 27.43 -11.55 6.68
N THR A 234 28.37 -10.96 5.94
CA THR A 234 29.59 -11.68 5.50
C THR A 234 30.57 -12.04 6.63
N MET A 235 30.50 -11.34 7.76
CA MET A 235 31.42 -11.52 8.90
C MET A 235 30.91 -12.52 9.94
N ARG A 236 29.67 -12.99 9.84
CA ARG A 236 29.11 -13.96 10.78
C ARG A 236 29.77 -15.32 10.59
N LYS A 237 30.17 -15.94 11.71
CA LYS A 237 30.84 -17.23 11.71
C LYS A 237 29.82 -18.37 11.52
N PRO A 238 30.22 -19.45 10.84
CA PRO A 238 29.42 -20.67 10.76
C PRO A 238 29.24 -21.34 12.13
#